data_AF-A0A2I0W046-F1
#
_entry.id   AF-A0A2I0W046-F1
#
_cell.length_a   1.000
_cell.length_b   1.000
_cell.length_c   1.000
_cell.angle_alpha   90.00
_cell.angle_beta   90.00
_cell.angle_gamma   90.00
#
_symmetry.space_group_name_H-M   'P 1'
#
loop_
_entity.id
_entity.type
_entity.pdbx_description
1 polymer ?
#
loop_
_entity_poly.entity_id
_entity_poly.type
_entity_poly.pdbx_seq_one_letter_code
_entity_poly.pdbx_strand_id
1 'polypeptide(L)'
;MRGRWAMLAVAGILIPECLVKLGFMESFSWFDAGVREYFADPLTLFFVQMALMGWVEGRRWADLVRPGSVEIEPKFPNRESPKPDVGYPG
;
A
#
# COMPACT_ATOMS: atom_id res chain seq x y z
N MET A 1 -3.44 -0.09 -11.08
CA MET A 1 -3.57 -0.36 -9.62
C MET A 1 -3.74 -1.82 -9.29
N ARG A 2 -4.72 -2.51 -9.89
CA ARG A 2 -5.19 -3.83 -9.43
C ARG A 2 -4.05 -4.87 -9.29
N GLY A 3 -3.13 -4.90 -10.25
CA GLY A 3 -1.99 -5.83 -10.23
C GLY A 3 -1.02 -5.64 -9.06
N ARG A 4 -0.69 -4.39 -8.68
CA ARG A 4 0.25 -4.13 -7.57
C ARG A 4 -0.33 -4.62 -6.23
N TRP A 5 -1.61 -4.35 -5.99
CA TRP A 5 -2.31 -4.84 -4.79
C TRP A 5 -2.49 -6.36 -4.81
N ALA A 6 -2.79 -6.95 -5.96
CA ALA A 6 -2.89 -8.40 -6.10
C ALA A 6 -1.56 -9.10 -5.79
N MET A 7 -0.43 -8.56 -6.26
CA MET A 7 0.90 -9.10 -5.94
C MET A 7 1.17 -9.09 -4.42
N LEU A 8 0.86 -7.97 -3.74
CA LEU A 8 1.02 -7.87 -2.29
C LEU A 8 0.09 -8.83 -1.54
N ALA A 9 -1.18 -8.92 -1.96
CA ALA A 9 -2.15 -9.82 -1.34
C ALA A 9 -1.74 -11.30 -1.50
N VAL A 10 -1.37 -11.71 -2.72
CA VAL A 10 -0.93 -13.08 -3.00
C VAL A 10 0.33 -13.43 -2.21
N ALA A 11 1.30 -12.52 -2.14
CA ALA A 11 2.49 -12.71 -1.31
C ALA A 11 2.14 -12.84 0.18
N GLY A 12 1.24 -11.99 0.69
CA GLY A 12 0.79 -12.01 2.08
C GLY A 12 -0.05 -13.24 2.47
N ILE A 13 -0.68 -13.91 1.51
CA ILE A 13 -1.42 -15.17 1.75
C ILE A 13 -0.46 -16.37 1.66
N LEU A 14 0.29 -16.48 0.56
CA LEU A 14 1.05 -17.69 0.25
C LEU A 14 2.32 -17.83 1.09
N ILE A 15 3.04 -16.74 1.38
CA ILE A 15 4.31 -16.82 2.10
C ILE A 15 4.09 -17.30 3.55
N PRO A 16 3.14 -16.73 4.33
CA PRO A 16 2.88 -17.22 5.68
C PRO A 16 2.37 -18.66 5.72
N GLU A 17 1.47 -19.05 4.80
CA GLU A 17 1.01 -20.43 4.72
C GLU A 17 2.15 -21.41 4.39
N CYS A 18 3.08 -21.02 3.51
CA CYS A 18 4.26 -21.81 3.20
C CYS A 18 5.18 -21.96 4.43
N LEU A 19 5.42 -20.88 5.17
CA LEU A 19 6.24 -20.90 6.39
C LEU A 19 5.64 -21.76 7.50
N VAL A 20 4.32 -21.75 7.65
CA VAL A 20 3.62 -22.66 8.57
C VAL A 20 3.82 -24.11 8.15
N LYS A 21 3.66 -24.43 6.85
CA LYS A 21 3.88 -25.80 6.35
C LYS A 21 5.32 -26.29 6.52
N LEU A 22 6.28 -25.38 6.48
CA LEU A 22 7.70 -25.67 6.72
C LEU A 22 8.06 -25.76 8.21
N GLY A 23 7.11 -25.54 9.12
CA GLY A 23 7.30 -25.65 10.56
C GLY A 23 7.99 -24.44 11.22
N PHE A 24 8.13 -23.33 10.51
CA PHE A 24 8.74 -22.10 11.05
C PHE A 24 7.73 -21.22 11.83
N MET A 25 6.42 -21.46 11.71
CA MET A 25 5.36 -20.73 12.42
C MET A 25 4.24 -21.67 12.90
N GLU A 26 3.61 -21.33 14.02
CA GLU A 26 2.63 -22.21 14.69
C GLU A 26 1.28 -22.30 13.98
N SER A 27 0.68 -21.18 13.58
CA SER A 27 -0.58 -21.21 12.83
C SER A 27 -0.94 -19.87 12.17
N PHE A 28 -1.22 -19.93 10.87
CA PHE A 28 -1.69 -18.78 10.10
C PHE A 28 -2.78 -19.22 9.12
N SER A 29 -3.88 -18.49 9.10
CA SER A 29 -4.96 -18.61 8.13
C SER A 29 -5.37 -17.18 7.74
N TRP A 30 -5.27 -16.84 6.45
CA TRP A 30 -5.59 -15.49 5.99
C TRP A 30 -7.09 -15.17 6.16
N PHE A 31 -7.94 -16.20 6.05
CA PHE A 31 -9.39 -16.07 6.17
C PHE A 31 -9.81 -15.74 7.60
N ASP A 32 -9.17 -16.37 8.59
CA ASP A 32 -9.45 -16.15 10.01
C ASP A 32 -8.73 -14.93 10.58
N ALA A 33 -7.83 -14.31 9.81
CA ALA A 33 -7.03 -13.18 10.28
C ALA A 33 -7.92 -12.01 10.75
N GLY A 34 -9.07 -11.77 10.12
CA GLY A 34 -9.95 -10.66 10.49
C GLY A 34 -10.64 -10.79 11.85
N VAL A 35 -10.70 -11.99 12.43
CA VAL A 35 -11.37 -12.26 13.72
C VAL A 35 -10.37 -12.30 14.88
N ARG A 36 -9.07 -12.28 14.58
CA ARG A 36 -8.04 -12.30 15.62
C ARG A 36 -8.04 -11.01 16.42
N GLU A 37 -7.65 -11.13 17.69
CA GLU A 37 -7.48 -9.97 18.57
C GLU A 37 -6.15 -9.28 18.22
N TYR A 38 -6.24 -7.99 17.94
CA TYR A 38 -5.11 -7.12 17.64
C TYR A 38 -4.94 -6.08 18.74
N PHE A 39 -3.90 -5.26 18.64
CA PHE A 39 -3.61 -4.21 19.62
C PHE A 39 -4.69 -3.10 19.71
N ALA A 40 -5.59 -3.04 18.73
CA ALA A 40 -6.67 -2.05 18.66
C ALA A 40 -7.91 -2.67 18.02
N ASP A 41 -9.07 -2.06 18.31
CA ASP A 41 -10.34 -2.50 17.74
C ASP A 41 -10.34 -2.42 16.20
N PRO A 42 -11.01 -3.37 15.50
CA PRO A 42 -11.06 -3.41 14.04
C PRO A 42 -11.57 -2.11 13.41
N LEU A 43 -12.51 -1.43 14.07
CA LEU A 43 -13.05 -0.15 13.61
C LEU A 43 -11.97 0.95 13.61
N THR A 44 -11.15 1.03 14.65
CA THR A 44 -10.07 2.01 14.74
C THR A 44 -9.04 1.77 13.65
N LEU A 45 -8.65 0.52 13.41
CA LEU A 45 -7.74 0.14 12.32
C LEU A 45 -8.34 0.51 10.95
N PHE A 46 -9.63 0.24 10.75
CA PHE A 46 -10.33 0.58 9.52
C PHE A 46 -10.37 2.10 9.25
N PHE A 47 -10.69 2.92 10.26
CA PHE A 47 -10.74 4.37 10.08
C PHE A 47 -9.37 4.97 9.76
N VAL A 48 -8.32 4.52 10.46
CA VAL A 48 -6.94 4.96 10.19
C VAL A 48 -6.53 4.56 8.76
N GLN A 49 -6.85 3.32 8.36
CA GLN A 49 -6.60 2.85 7.00
C GLN A 49 -7.33 3.73 5.96
N MET A 50 -8.62 4.02 6.16
CA MET A 50 -9.41 4.85 5.24
C MET A 50 -8.87 6.28 5.15
N ALA A 51 -8.43 6.87 6.26
CA ALA A 51 -7.85 8.22 6.27
C ALA A 51 -6.53 8.28 5.48
N LEU A 52 -5.61 7.35 5.76
CA LEU A 52 -4.30 7.31 5.11
C LEU A 52 -4.40 6.94 3.63
N MET A 53 -5.20 5.91 3.31
CA MET A 53 -5.42 5.50 1.92
C MET A 53 -6.17 6.58 1.14
N GLY A 54 -7.16 7.24 1.75
CA GLY A 54 -7.88 8.36 1.15
C GLY A 54 -6.96 9.52 0.79
N TRP A 55 -6.01 9.85 1.67
CA TRP A 55 -4.99 10.87 1.37
C TRP A 55 -4.10 10.49 0.19
N VAL A 56 -3.50 9.28 0.22
CA VAL A 56 -2.58 8.82 -0.82
C VAL A 56 -3.28 8.67 -2.17
N GLU A 57 -4.47 8.07 -2.19
CA GLU A 57 -5.24 7.92 -3.42
C GLU A 57 -5.80 9.25 -3.94
N GLY A 58 -6.17 10.18 -3.05
CA GLY A 58 -6.58 11.53 -3.42
C GLY A 58 -5.47 12.29 -4.16
N ARG A 59 -4.22 12.21 -3.68
CA ARG A 59 -3.07 12.79 -4.38
C ARG A 59 -2.78 12.12 -5.71
N ARG A 60 -2.86 10.79 -5.75
CA ARG A 60 -2.73 10.04 -7.01
C ARG A 60 -3.82 10.42 -8.01
N TRP A 61 -5.04 10.68 -7.54
CA TRP A 61 -6.14 11.13 -8.37
C TRP A 61 -5.91 12.55 -8.90
N ALA A 62 -5.42 13.47 -8.06
CA ALA A 62 -5.04 14.81 -8.50
C ALA A 62 -3.96 14.77 -9.60
N ASP A 63 -2.98 13.88 -9.48
CA ASP A 63 -1.95 13.68 -10.52
C ASP A 63 -2.52 13.11 -11.82
N LEU A 64 -3.50 12.19 -11.75
CA LEU A 64 -4.20 11.67 -12.93
C LEU A 64 -4.98 12.76 -13.68
N VAL A 65 -5.59 13.70 -12.94
CA VAL A 65 -6.39 14.80 -13.53
C VAL A 65 -5.49 15.90 -14.06
N ARG A 66 -4.44 16.26 -13.31
CA ARG A 66 -3.45 17.27 -13.69
C ARG A 66 -2.04 16.75 -13.41
N PRO A 67 -1.37 16.19 -14.42
CA PRO A 67 -0.02 15.63 -14.27
C PRO A 67 0.94 16.66 -13.68
N GLY A 68 1.72 16.25 -12.68
CA GLY A 68 2.74 17.09 -12.04
C GLY A 68 2.19 18.10 -11.01
N SER A 69 0.88 18.10 -10.73
CA SER A 69 0.28 19.00 -9.75
C SER A 69 0.62 18.67 -8.29
N VAL A 70 1.12 17.47 -8.04
CA VAL A 70 1.44 16.96 -6.70
C VAL A 70 2.94 16.68 -6.49
N GLU A 71 3.79 17.18 -7.38
CA GLU A 71 5.25 17.11 -7.24
C GLU A 71 5.69 17.80 -5.94
N ILE A 72 6.36 17.04 -5.05
CA ILE A 72 6.91 17.56 -3.79
C ILE A 72 8.39 17.90 -3.92
N GLU A 73 9.05 17.41 -4.98
CA GLU A 73 10.50 17.54 -5.08
C GLU A 73 10.91 19.02 -5.16
N PRO A 74 11.82 19.48 -4.28
CA PRO A 74 12.38 20.81 -4.40
C PRO A 74 13.13 20.91 -5.73
N LYS A 75 12.75 21.89 -6.54
CA LYS A 75 13.42 22.21 -7.80
C LYS A 75 14.76 22.86 -7.48
N PHE A 76 15.84 22.15 -7.78
CA PHE A 76 17.18 22.69 -7.65
C PHE A 76 17.63 23.24 -9.00
N PRO A 77 18.25 24.42 -9.06
CA PRO A 77 18.69 25.03 -10.32
C PRO A 77 19.79 24.25 -11.03
N ASN A 78 20.50 23.34 -10.34
CA ASN A 78 21.65 22.61 -10.85
C ASN A 78 21.34 21.18 -11.32
N ARG A 79 20.07 20.73 -11.27
CA ARG A 79 19.68 19.40 -11.76
C ARG A 79 18.35 19.50 -12.49
N GLU A 80 18.23 18.78 -13.60
CA GLU A 80 16.92 18.54 -14.17
C GLU A 80 16.15 17.59 -13.24
N SER A 81 14.95 17.98 -12.82
CA SER A 81 14.05 17.08 -12.12
C SER A 81 13.62 15.98 -13.09
N PRO A 82 13.65 14.70 -12.70
CA PRO A 82 13.08 13.64 -13.53
C PRO A 82 11.63 14.03 -13.86
N LYS A 83 11.20 13.78 -15.10
CA LYS A 83 9.81 13.99 -15.52
C LYS A 83 9.08 12.67 -15.25
N PRO A 84 8.36 12.52 -14.14
CA PRO A 84 7.62 11.30 -13.88
C PRO A 84 6.47 11.17 -14.88
N ASP A 85 6.31 9.97 -15.43
CA ASP A 85 5.11 9.62 -16.19
C ASP A 85 3.96 9.31 -15.22
N VAL A 86 2.74 9.62 -15.64
CA VAL A 86 1.55 9.37 -14.82
C VAL A 86 1.45 7.88 -14.44
N GLY A 87 1.51 7.59 -13.13
CA GLY A 87 1.51 6.21 -12.59
C GLY A 87 2.89 5.62 -12.29
N TYR A 88 3.96 6.32 -12.66
CA TYR A 88 5.36 6.03 -12.38
C TYR A 88 6.01 7.29 -11.78
N PRO A 89 5.74 7.59 -10.50
CA PRO A 89 6.09 8.86 -9.87
C PRO A 89 7.58 9.05 -9.55
N GLY A 90 8.47 8.18 -10.05
CA GLY A 90 9.91 8.21 -9.79
C GLY A 90 10.72 7.60 -10.91
#